data_AF-A0A2E7PQS7-F1
#
_entry.id   AF-A0A2E7PQS7-F1
#
_cell.length_a   1.000
_cell.length_b   1.000
_cell.length_c   1.000
_cell.angle_alpha   90.00
_cell.angle_beta   90.00
_cell.angle_gamma   90.00
#
_symmetry.space_group_name_H-M   'P 1'
#
loop_
_entity.id
_entity.type
_entity.pdbx_description
1 polymer ?
#
loop_
_entity_poly.entity_id
_entity_poly.type
_entity_poly.pdbx_seq_one_letter_code
_entity_poly.pdbx_strand_id
1 'polypeptide(L)'
;MGVGELHTNLTYTGLVEAFERGELDAAVITVGMQANVFRALAKSGKIRFLSIPNHEALAAMELHLTPFSVPRGVYQFEGNPVPRDTIQTVATGAHLITSSELEGGLVERVTEEVLSSTFQRENKLQELFEQGKSFANSKPFFPVHEGARWVYEPESRTLLDPDIVDMWENMRSFIVSFLAAGFFGYQWFRKRQERLKENKIDEYVRRVISIERQQMSLDAGGGIEDLDKLQSLQDQLTELRQECFKDFSGHNLQDEPGTDCFLELCASLSAKLNSKMTRLRLSGEIQRLAKAIEGEK
;
A
#
# COMPACT_ATOMS: atom_id res chain seq x y z
N MET A 1 -56.21 38.05 20.52
CA MET A 1 -55.30 38.91 19.73
C MET A 1 -54.05 38.09 19.50
N GLY A 2 -53.81 37.70 18.25
CA GLY A 2 -52.70 36.81 17.91
C GLY A 2 -51.37 37.55 18.01
N VAL A 3 -50.39 36.93 18.65
CA VAL A 3 -49.01 37.44 18.80
C VAL A 3 -48.32 37.65 17.43
N GLY A 4 -48.89 37.13 16.33
CA GLY A 4 -48.32 37.21 14.99
C GLY A 4 -48.46 38.54 14.24
N GLU A 5 -49.31 39.49 14.67
CA GLU A 5 -49.54 40.75 13.93
C GLU A 5 -48.59 41.90 14.32
N LEU A 6 -47.74 41.74 15.34
CA LEU A 6 -46.93 42.81 15.94
C LEU A 6 -45.41 42.70 15.69
N HIS A 7 -44.95 41.69 14.93
CA HIS A 7 -43.53 41.47 14.70
C HIS A 7 -43.18 41.64 13.21
N THR A 8 -42.26 42.56 12.92
CA THR A 8 -41.76 42.81 11.57
C THR A 8 -40.29 42.41 11.49
N ASN A 9 -39.94 41.54 10.52
CA ASN A 9 -38.56 41.23 10.23
C ASN A 9 -37.98 42.31 9.32
N LEU A 10 -37.05 43.10 9.85
CA LEU A 10 -36.40 44.19 9.14
C LEU A 10 -34.93 43.88 8.89
N THR A 11 -34.40 44.39 7.78
CA THR A 11 -32.96 44.45 7.55
C THR A 11 -32.30 45.39 8.56
N TYR A 12 -30.99 45.29 8.78
CA TYR A 12 -30.30 46.21 9.69
C TYR A 12 -30.45 47.68 9.29
N THR A 13 -30.47 48.00 8.00
CA THR A 13 -30.72 49.36 7.51
C THR A 13 -32.16 49.80 7.79
N GLY A 14 -33.14 48.95 7.45
CA GLY A 14 -34.55 49.25 7.70
C GLY A 14 -34.87 49.42 9.19
N LEU A 15 -34.19 48.66 10.06
CA LEU A 15 -34.31 48.78 11.51
C LEU A 15 -33.84 50.15 12.01
N VAL A 16 -32.69 50.65 11.53
CA VAL A 16 -32.18 51.98 11.90
C VAL A 16 -33.17 53.07 11.47
N GLU A 17 -33.64 53.01 10.23
CA GLU A 17 -34.60 53.99 9.71
C GLU A 17 -35.94 53.96 10.47
N ALA A 18 -36.46 52.78 10.80
CA ALA A 18 -37.72 52.64 11.51
C ALA A 18 -37.64 53.18 12.95
N PHE A 19 -36.50 53.01 13.64
CA PHE A 19 -36.25 53.69 14.93
C PHE A 19 -36.14 55.21 14.79
N GLU A 20 -35.52 55.70 13.70
CA GLU A 20 -35.43 57.14 13.45
C GLU A 20 -36.81 57.78 13.21
N ARG A 21 -37.70 57.06 12.50
CA ARG A 21 -39.10 57.43 12.25
C ARG A 21 -40.03 57.22 13.44
N GLY A 22 -39.60 56.51 14.49
CA GLY A 22 -40.41 56.22 15.67
C GLY A 22 -41.49 55.15 15.43
N GLU A 23 -41.26 54.26 14.47
CA GLU A 23 -42.18 53.16 14.10
C GLU A 23 -41.93 51.89 14.93
N LEU A 24 -40.84 51.84 15.70
CA LEU A 24 -40.44 50.70 16.52
C LEU A 24 -40.25 51.12 17.97
N ASP A 25 -40.84 50.35 18.88
CA ASP A 25 -40.62 50.49 20.32
C ASP A 25 -39.38 49.71 20.82
N ALA A 26 -39.11 48.56 20.20
CA ALA A 26 -38.03 47.66 20.58
C ALA A 26 -37.59 46.78 19.40
N ALA A 27 -36.35 46.30 19.47
CA ALA A 27 -35.84 45.30 18.55
C ALA A 27 -34.91 44.32 19.28
N VAL A 28 -34.91 43.08 18.82
CA VAL A 28 -33.99 42.02 19.27
C VAL A 28 -33.04 41.74 18.12
N ILE A 29 -31.74 41.85 18.36
CA ILE A 29 -30.71 41.73 17.33
C ILE A 29 -29.63 40.78 17.83
N THR A 30 -29.32 39.76 17.03
CA THR A 30 -28.21 38.83 17.29
C THR A 30 -27.13 39.07 16.25
N VAL A 31 -26.11 39.83 16.62
CA VAL A 31 -24.98 40.16 15.74
C VAL A 31 -23.74 40.41 16.60
N GLY A 32 -22.55 40.28 16.00
CA GLY A 32 -21.29 40.54 16.68
C GLY A 32 -21.23 41.96 17.27
N MET A 33 -20.59 42.09 18.44
CA MET A 33 -20.50 43.34 19.20
C MET A 33 -19.91 44.51 18.39
N GLN A 34 -19.10 44.26 17.37
CA GLN A 34 -18.50 45.34 16.55
C GLN A 34 -19.34 45.74 15.32
N ALA A 35 -20.56 45.20 15.18
CA ALA A 35 -21.38 45.46 14.01
C ALA A 35 -21.77 46.94 13.85
N ASN A 36 -21.74 47.44 12.62
CA ASN A 36 -22.02 48.84 12.31
C ASN A 36 -23.44 49.27 12.71
N VAL A 37 -24.40 48.34 12.73
CA VAL A 37 -25.79 48.62 13.13
C VAL A 37 -25.88 49.21 14.54
N PHE A 38 -25.07 48.72 15.48
CA PHE A 38 -25.10 49.25 16.85
C PHE A 38 -24.51 50.65 16.95
N ARG A 39 -23.47 50.96 16.16
CA ARG A 39 -22.92 52.34 16.08
C ARG A 39 -23.91 53.29 15.42
N ALA A 40 -24.61 52.85 14.37
CA ALA A 40 -25.65 53.64 13.71
C ALA A 40 -26.80 53.94 14.68
N LEU A 41 -27.29 52.91 15.39
CA LEU A 41 -28.33 53.07 16.39
C LEU A 41 -27.88 53.96 17.56
N ALA A 42 -26.66 53.79 18.06
CA ALA A 42 -26.12 54.64 19.13
C ALA A 42 -26.09 56.13 18.74
N LYS A 43 -25.69 56.44 17.49
CA LYS A 43 -25.66 57.81 16.96
C LYS A 43 -27.04 58.47 16.88
N SER A 44 -28.11 57.69 16.74
CA SER A 44 -29.48 58.25 16.73
C SER A 44 -29.82 58.97 18.04
N GLY A 45 -29.21 58.57 19.16
CA GLY A 45 -29.51 59.08 20.51
C GLY A 45 -30.91 58.75 21.02
N LYS A 46 -31.72 58.02 20.24
CA LYS A 46 -33.13 57.71 20.54
C LYS A 46 -33.35 56.34 21.17
N ILE A 47 -32.30 55.51 21.23
CA ILE A 47 -32.40 54.14 21.72
C ILE A 47 -31.70 53.95 23.07
N ARG A 48 -32.12 52.90 23.78
CA ARG A 48 -31.40 52.37 24.95
C ARG A 48 -31.19 50.88 24.74
N PHE A 49 -30.01 50.41 25.12
CA PHE A 49 -29.73 48.99 25.17
C PHE A 49 -30.25 48.40 26.47
N LEU A 50 -30.82 47.19 26.41
CA LEU A 50 -31.40 46.50 27.57
C LEU A 50 -30.65 45.20 27.84
N SER A 51 -30.39 44.93 29.11
CA SER A 51 -29.89 43.63 29.57
C SER A 51 -30.99 42.58 29.52
N ILE A 52 -30.60 41.33 29.28
CA ILE A 52 -31.47 40.16 29.45
C ILE A 52 -31.36 39.73 30.92
N PRO A 53 -32.44 39.84 31.72
CA PRO A 53 -32.43 39.38 33.10
C PRO A 53 -32.23 37.86 33.14
N ASN A 54 -31.50 37.35 34.14
CA ASN A 54 -31.20 35.93 34.29
C ASN A 54 -30.54 35.30 33.05
N HIS A 55 -29.72 36.06 32.31
CA HIS A 55 -29.01 35.59 31.11
C HIS A 55 -28.20 34.29 31.34
N GLU A 56 -27.66 34.08 32.54
CA GLU A 56 -26.98 32.83 32.93
C GLU A 56 -27.92 31.63 32.90
N ALA A 57 -29.16 31.79 33.40
CA ALA A 57 -30.17 30.73 33.36
C ALA A 57 -30.58 30.42 31.92
N LEU A 58 -30.75 31.46 31.10
CA LEU A 58 -31.03 31.29 29.66
C LEU A 58 -29.91 30.52 28.96
N ALA A 59 -28.65 30.85 29.24
CA ALA A 59 -27.51 30.13 28.69
C ALA A 59 -27.38 28.70 29.21
N ALA A 60 -27.82 28.42 30.44
CA ALA A 60 -27.86 27.07 30.99
C ALA A 60 -28.96 26.19 30.36
N MET A 61 -30.06 26.80 29.91
CA MET A 61 -31.17 26.10 29.27
C MET A 61 -30.90 25.80 27.80
N GLU A 62 -30.06 26.60 27.14
CA GLU A 62 -29.78 26.51 25.71
C GLU A 62 -28.30 26.24 25.45
N LEU A 63 -27.98 25.03 24.96
CA LEU A 63 -26.60 24.56 24.74
C LEU A 63 -25.75 25.48 23.85
N HIS A 64 -26.39 26.23 22.96
CA HIS A 64 -25.74 27.11 22.00
C HIS A 64 -25.43 28.50 22.54
N LEU A 65 -25.95 28.85 23.72
CA LEU A 65 -25.81 30.16 24.32
C LEU A 65 -24.73 30.17 25.40
N THR A 66 -24.02 31.28 25.48
CA THR A 66 -23.07 31.56 26.56
C THR A 66 -23.38 32.89 27.20
N PRO A 67 -23.23 33.04 28.53
CA PRO A 67 -23.31 34.34 29.17
C PRO A 67 -22.31 35.31 28.54
N PHE A 68 -22.74 36.54 28.29
CA PHE A 68 -21.90 37.56 27.66
C PHE A 68 -22.17 38.95 28.23
N SER A 69 -21.12 39.75 28.35
CA SER A 69 -21.18 41.13 28.84
C SER A 69 -20.74 42.09 27.74
N VAL A 70 -21.61 43.00 27.33
CA VAL A 70 -21.24 44.10 26.43
C VAL A 70 -20.74 45.28 27.26
N PRO A 71 -19.48 45.70 27.12
CA PRO A 71 -18.93 46.78 27.93
C PRO A 71 -19.64 48.12 27.72
N ARG A 72 -19.75 48.89 28.81
CA ARG A 72 -20.16 50.30 28.77
C ARG A 72 -19.34 51.09 27.74
N GLY A 73 -20.01 51.93 26.96
CA GLY A 73 -19.35 52.87 26.05
C GLY A 73 -18.71 52.28 24.79
N VAL A 74 -18.90 50.98 24.49
CA VAL A 74 -18.27 50.34 23.33
C VAL A 74 -18.69 50.95 21.98
N TYR A 75 -19.88 51.54 21.88
CA TYR A 75 -20.40 52.15 20.65
C TYR A 75 -20.16 53.66 20.57
N GLN A 76 -20.10 54.31 21.72
CA GLN A 76 -19.77 55.72 21.86
C GLN A 76 -19.04 55.89 23.19
N PHE A 77 -17.75 56.24 23.11
CA PHE A 77 -16.90 56.43 24.29
C PHE A 77 -16.91 57.88 24.77
N GLU A 78 -16.81 58.84 23.84
CA GLU A 78 -16.75 60.26 24.15
C GLU A 78 -18.15 60.84 24.42
N GLY A 79 -18.21 61.73 25.42
CA GLY A 79 -19.45 62.36 25.87
C GLY A 79 -20.31 61.41 26.71
N ASN A 80 -21.53 61.14 26.26
CA ASN A 80 -22.44 60.21 26.94
C ASN A 80 -22.20 58.78 26.45
N PRO A 81 -21.69 57.87 27.30
CA PRO A 81 -21.32 56.54 26.84
C PRO A 81 -22.53 55.72 26.42
N VAL A 82 -22.38 54.99 25.31
CA VAL A 82 -23.41 54.07 24.80
C VAL A 82 -22.79 52.67 24.62
N PRO A 83 -23.31 51.63 25.29
CA PRO A 83 -24.39 51.68 26.28
C PRO A 83 -23.96 52.42 27.56
N ARG A 84 -24.93 52.93 28.33
CA ARG A 84 -24.69 53.71 29.56
C ARG A 84 -24.10 52.86 30.69
N ASP A 85 -24.51 51.61 30.75
CA ASP A 85 -24.08 50.59 31.71
C ASP A 85 -23.63 49.35 30.93
N THR A 86 -22.89 48.46 31.58
CA THR A 86 -22.57 47.14 31.03
C THR A 86 -23.85 46.34 30.81
N ILE A 87 -24.05 45.82 29.61
CA ILE A 87 -25.23 45.02 29.27
C ILE A 87 -24.92 43.56 29.57
N GLN A 88 -25.77 42.93 30.38
CA GLN A 88 -25.74 41.50 30.63
C GLN A 88 -26.65 40.81 29.61
N THR A 89 -26.12 39.90 28.81
CA THR A 89 -26.85 39.25 27.71
C THR A 89 -26.29 37.85 27.46
N VAL A 90 -26.78 37.20 26.41
CA VAL A 90 -26.24 35.93 25.90
C VAL A 90 -25.60 36.15 24.53
N ALA A 91 -24.60 35.34 24.21
CA ALA A 91 -23.98 35.27 22.89
C ALA A 91 -24.06 33.84 22.36
N THR A 92 -23.96 33.70 21.04
CA THR A 92 -23.81 32.43 20.34
C THR A 92 -22.60 32.52 19.40
N GLY A 93 -21.95 31.40 19.14
CA GLY A 93 -20.86 31.32 18.16
C GLY A 93 -21.37 31.59 16.74
N ALA A 94 -20.58 32.32 15.95
CA ALA A 94 -20.75 32.41 14.51
C ALA A 94 -19.91 31.31 13.85
N HIS A 95 -20.55 30.44 13.06
CA HIS A 95 -19.89 29.29 12.45
C HIS A 95 -19.83 29.41 10.94
N LEU A 96 -18.67 29.14 10.36
CA LEU A 96 -18.52 28.91 8.92
C LEU A 96 -18.78 27.43 8.65
N ILE A 97 -19.91 27.15 7.98
CA ILE A 97 -20.39 25.78 7.74
C ILE A 97 -20.31 25.42 6.25
N THR A 98 -20.07 24.14 5.98
CA THR A 98 -20.04 23.60 4.62
C THR A 98 -20.68 22.21 4.59
N SER A 99 -20.96 21.70 3.39
CA SER A 99 -21.39 20.31 3.17
C SER A 99 -20.25 19.34 3.49
N SER A 100 -20.61 18.15 3.99
CA SER A 100 -19.67 17.04 4.18
C SER A 100 -19.14 16.45 2.87
N GLU A 101 -19.75 16.80 1.72
CA GLU A 101 -19.33 16.33 0.39
C GLU A 101 -18.24 17.22 -0.23
N LEU A 102 -17.90 18.34 0.40
CA LEU A 102 -16.89 19.26 -0.16
C LEU A 102 -15.49 18.65 -0.04
N GLU A 103 -14.66 18.86 -1.07
CA GLU A 103 -13.31 18.30 -1.08
C GLU A 103 -12.46 18.81 0.10
N GLY A 104 -11.82 17.87 0.83
CA GLY A 104 -10.98 18.16 1.99
C GLY A 104 -9.90 19.21 1.71
N GLY A 105 -9.20 19.13 0.58
CA GLY A 105 -8.15 20.09 0.22
C GLY A 105 -8.66 21.52 -0.01
N LEU A 106 -9.89 21.68 -0.48
CA LEU A 106 -10.50 23.02 -0.59
C LEU A 106 -10.84 23.57 0.79
N VAL A 107 -11.43 22.74 1.65
CA VAL A 107 -11.77 23.14 3.02
C VAL A 107 -10.52 23.47 3.82
N GLU A 108 -9.43 22.72 3.67
CA GLU A 108 -8.12 22.99 4.26
C GLU A 108 -7.65 24.41 3.87
N ARG A 109 -7.59 24.72 2.57
CA ARG A 109 -7.15 26.05 2.08
C ARG A 109 -8.02 27.19 2.57
N VAL A 110 -9.35 27.01 2.57
CA VAL A 110 -10.27 28.03 3.11
C VAL A 110 -10.03 28.23 4.61
N THR A 111 -9.83 27.14 5.35
CA THR A 111 -9.57 27.20 6.79
C THR A 111 -8.24 27.89 7.08
N GLU A 112 -7.19 27.61 6.30
CA GLU A 112 -5.90 28.30 6.39
C GLU A 112 -6.02 29.79 6.10
N GLU A 113 -6.76 30.18 5.06
CA GLU A 113 -6.95 31.59 4.72
C GLU A 113 -7.75 32.34 5.79
N VAL A 114 -8.83 31.75 6.31
CA VAL A 114 -9.61 32.36 7.40
C VAL A 114 -8.76 32.48 8.68
N LEU A 115 -7.83 31.54 8.90
CA LEU A 115 -6.87 31.60 10.00
C LEU A 115 -5.67 32.51 9.73
N SER A 116 -5.56 33.10 8.53
CA SER A 116 -4.48 34.01 8.19
C SER A 116 -4.62 35.33 8.93
N SER A 117 -3.50 35.86 9.43
CA SER A 117 -3.50 37.14 10.15
C SER A 117 -3.92 38.31 9.25
N THR A 118 -3.65 38.21 7.94
CA THR A 118 -4.07 39.20 6.94
C THR A 118 -5.60 39.24 6.84
N PHE A 119 -6.23 38.08 6.58
CA PHE A 119 -7.69 37.99 6.46
C PHE A 119 -8.39 38.44 7.74
N GLN A 120 -7.90 38.01 8.90
CA GLN A 120 -8.48 38.37 10.19
C GLN A 120 -8.43 39.87 10.48
N ARG A 121 -7.31 40.54 10.16
CA ARG A 121 -7.17 41.99 10.38
C ARG A 121 -8.05 42.78 9.42
N GLU A 122 -8.07 42.41 8.15
CA GLU A 122 -8.92 43.07 7.14
C GLU A 122 -10.41 42.96 7.48
N ASN A 123 -10.82 41.81 8.00
CA ASN A 123 -12.21 41.53 8.39
C ASN A 123 -12.54 41.82 9.86
N LYS A 124 -11.58 42.37 10.64
CA LYS A 124 -11.75 42.71 12.06
C LYS A 124 -12.21 41.54 12.94
N LEU A 125 -11.71 40.34 12.67
CA LEU A 125 -12.04 39.11 13.40
C LEU A 125 -11.20 39.03 14.69
N GLN A 126 -11.46 39.93 15.65
CA GLN A 126 -10.60 40.13 16.81
C GLN A 126 -10.46 38.89 17.71
N GLU A 127 -11.55 38.21 18.05
CA GLU A 127 -11.50 37.01 18.90
C GLU A 127 -10.73 35.87 18.24
N LEU A 128 -10.95 35.69 16.93
CA LEU A 128 -10.21 34.71 16.13
C LEU A 128 -8.73 35.09 16.01
N PHE A 129 -8.40 36.38 15.92
CA PHE A 129 -7.03 36.86 15.89
C PHE A 129 -6.29 36.66 17.22
N GLU A 130 -6.98 36.86 18.35
CA GLU A 130 -6.40 36.72 19.68
C GLU A 130 -6.21 35.26 20.11
N GLN A 131 -7.18 34.39 19.81
CA GLN A 131 -7.21 33.01 20.30
C GLN A 131 -6.87 31.97 19.22
N GLY A 132 -7.00 32.33 17.94
CA GLY A 132 -6.63 31.46 16.81
C GLY A 132 -7.43 30.16 16.77
N LYS A 133 -6.71 29.04 16.63
CA LYS A 133 -7.29 27.69 16.43
C LYS A 133 -8.17 27.25 17.59
N SER A 134 -7.85 27.61 18.83
CA SER A 134 -8.63 27.19 20.00
C SER A 134 -10.04 27.81 19.99
N PHE A 135 -10.16 29.05 19.56
CA PHE A 135 -11.45 29.72 19.36
C PHE A 135 -12.19 29.17 18.14
N ALA A 136 -11.48 28.99 17.02
CA ALA A 136 -12.08 28.46 15.79
C ALA A 136 -12.69 27.06 15.98
N ASN A 137 -12.06 26.22 16.81
CA ASN A 137 -12.52 24.87 17.12
C ASN A 137 -13.36 24.81 18.42
N SER A 138 -13.75 25.95 18.98
CA SER A 138 -14.54 25.97 20.22
C SER A 138 -16.00 25.65 19.95
N LYS A 139 -16.58 24.75 20.77
CA LYS A 139 -18.02 24.40 20.81
C LYS A 139 -18.67 24.22 19.42
N PRO A 140 -18.16 23.31 18.57
CA PRO A 140 -18.74 23.11 17.26
C PRO A 140 -20.16 22.53 17.35
N PHE A 141 -21.14 23.14 16.66
CA PHE A 141 -22.50 22.60 16.56
C PHE A 141 -22.59 21.35 15.68
N PHE A 142 -21.67 21.23 14.73
CA PHE A 142 -21.61 20.15 13.75
C PHE A 142 -20.23 19.50 13.79
N PRO A 143 -20.10 18.25 13.33
CA PRO A 143 -18.79 17.61 13.19
C PRO A 143 -17.83 18.47 12.35
N VAL A 144 -16.59 18.61 12.81
CA VAL A 144 -15.55 19.36 12.09
C VAL A 144 -15.15 18.60 10.83
N HIS A 145 -15.18 19.28 9.69
CA HIS A 145 -14.79 18.73 8.39
C HIS A 145 -13.32 18.27 8.40
N GLU A 146 -12.99 17.16 7.72
CA GLU A 146 -11.65 16.56 7.74
C GLU A 146 -10.56 17.55 7.30
N GLY A 147 -10.79 18.27 6.20
CA GLY A 147 -9.90 19.33 5.74
C GLY A 147 -9.63 20.43 6.78
N ALA A 148 -10.63 20.85 7.55
CA ALA A 148 -10.45 21.82 8.62
C ALA A 148 -9.71 21.21 9.83
N ARG A 149 -9.99 19.93 10.13
CA ARG A 149 -9.31 19.18 11.19
C ARG A 149 -7.81 19.09 10.94
N TRP A 150 -7.36 18.87 9.71
CA TRP A 150 -5.93 18.88 9.37
C TRP A 150 -5.26 20.21 9.66
N VAL A 151 -5.98 21.32 9.55
CA VAL A 151 -5.45 22.65 9.88
C VAL A 151 -5.40 22.86 11.39
N TYR A 152 -6.44 22.46 12.13
CA TYR A 152 -6.47 22.59 13.59
C TYR A 152 -5.46 21.65 14.27
N GLU A 153 -5.37 20.42 13.79
CA GLU A 153 -4.61 19.31 14.35
C GLU A 153 -3.76 18.66 13.24
N PRO A 154 -2.59 19.24 12.89
CA PRO A 154 -1.75 18.73 11.80
C PRO A 154 -1.28 17.29 11.98
N GLU A 155 -1.17 16.83 13.24
CA GLU A 155 -0.82 15.44 13.58
C GLU A 155 -1.88 14.44 13.12
N SER A 156 -3.14 14.87 12.92
CA SER A 156 -4.19 14.02 12.35
C SER A 156 -4.01 13.70 10.85
N ARG A 157 -3.04 14.34 10.18
CA ARG A 157 -2.76 14.16 8.75
C ARG A 157 -1.90 12.90 8.47
N THR A 158 -1.39 12.21 9.49
CA THR A 158 -0.53 11.04 9.27
C THR A 158 -1.30 9.90 8.61
N LEU A 159 -1.08 9.72 7.31
CA LEU A 159 -1.48 8.53 6.55
C LEU A 159 -0.78 7.25 7.04
N LEU A 160 0.19 7.37 7.96
CA LEU A 160 0.90 6.26 8.59
C LEU A 160 0.94 6.50 10.09
N ASP A 161 0.17 5.69 10.81
CA ASP A 161 0.13 5.60 12.28
C ASP A 161 1.58 5.46 12.83
N PRO A 162 1.98 6.17 13.91
CA PRO A 162 3.24 5.94 14.60
C PRO A 162 3.53 4.46 14.91
N ASP A 163 2.48 3.66 15.12
CA ASP A 163 2.55 2.21 15.31
C ASP A 163 3.15 1.46 14.11
N ILE A 164 3.02 1.99 12.89
CA ILE A 164 3.62 1.41 11.69
C ILE A 164 5.13 1.61 11.69
N VAL A 165 5.62 2.76 12.18
CA VAL A 165 7.06 3.03 12.28
C VAL A 165 7.71 2.09 13.31
N ASP A 166 7.06 1.91 14.46
CA ASP A 166 7.51 0.96 15.49
C ASP A 166 7.43 -0.51 15.02
N MET A 167 6.43 -0.84 14.20
CA MET A 167 6.32 -2.14 13.55
C MET A 167 7.46 -2.38 12.55
N TRP A 168 7.89 -1.37 11.81
CA TRP A 168 9.02 -1.47 10.86
C TRP A 168 10.35 -1.73 11.55
N GLU A 169 10.57 -1.14 12.73
CA GLU A 169 11.77 -1.37 13.52
C GLU A 169 11.87 -2.83 13.98
N ASN A 170 10.75 -3.41 14.42
CA ASN A 170 10.66 -4.82 14.81
C ASN A 170 10.76 -5.78 13.59
N MET A 171 10.18 -5.42 12.45
CA MET A 171 10.13 -6.26 11.25
C MET A 171 11.50 -6.43 10.56
N ARG A 172 12.45 -5.51 10.78
CA ARG A 172 13.81 -5.57 10.20
C ARG A 172 14.54 -6.87 10.52
N SER A 173 14.43 -7.36 11.74
CA SER A 173 15.10 -8.59 12.19
C SER A 173 14.48 -9.86 11.58
N PHE A 174 13.16 -9.85 11.39
CA PHE A 174 12.42 -10.95 10.77
C PHE A 174 12.71 -11.08 9.28
N ILE A 175 12.76 -9.96 8.55
CA ILE A 175 13.07 -9.97 7.11
C ILE A 175 14.47 -10.52 6.85
N VAL A 176 15.47 -10.08 7.63
CA VAL A 176 16.85 -10.59 7.50
C VAL A 176 16.92 -12.09 7.77
N SER A 177 16.19 -12.57 8.78
CA SER A 177 16.13 -13.99 9.13
C SER A 177 15.43 -14.81 8.06
N PHE A 178 14.36 -14.29 7.45
CA PHE A 178 13.64 -14.93 6.35
C PHE A 178 14.49 -14.99 5.08
N LEU A 179 15.21 -13.92 4.75
CA LEU A 179 16.15 -13.90 3.61
C LEU A 179 17.31 -14.87 3.83
N ALA A 180 17.85 -14.95 5.05
CA ALA A 180 18.89 -15.93 5.39
C ALA A 180 18.35 -17.37 5.26
N ALA A 181 17.17 -17.66 5.81
CA ALA A 181 16.53 -18.96 5.70
C ALA A 181 16.25 -19.34 4.23
N GLY A 182 15.78 -18.39 3.42
CA GLY A 182 15.58 -18.56 1.98
C GLY A 182 16.90 -18.84 1.24
N PHE A 183 17.97 -18.11 1.56
CA PHE A 183 19.30 -18.32 0.97
C PHE A 183 19.88 -19.69 1.31
N PHE A 184 19.81 -20.10 2.59
CA PHE A 184 20.26 -21.42 3.02
C PHE A 184 19.39 -22.55 2.44
N GLY A 185 18.08 -22.34 2.37
CA GLY A 185 17.16 -23.28 1.72
C GLY A 185 17.47 -23.47 0.24
N TYR A 186 17.75 -22.37 -0.48
CA TYR A 186 18.15 -22.40 -1.88
C TYR A 186 19.48 -23.13 -2.08
N GLN A 187 20.51 -22.83 -1.27
CA GLN A 187 21.78 -23.55 -1.33
C GLN A 187 21.63 -25.05 -1.06
N TRP A 188 20.82 -25.41 -0.06
CA TRP A 188 20.57 -26.82 0.27
C TRP A 188 19.84 -27.55 -0.87
N PHE A 189 18.85 -26.90 -1.48
CA PHE A 189 18.14 -27.45 -2.63
C PHE A 189 19.07 -27.67 -3.83
N ARG A 190 19.97 -26.71 -4.11
CA ARG A 190 20.97 -26.85 -5.17
C ARG A 190 21.93 -28.01 -4.91
N LYS A 191 22.42 -28.14 -3.67
CA LYS A 191 23.35 -29.22 -3.28
C LYS A 191 22.68 -30.61 -3.29
N ARG A 192 21.37 -30.68 -3.05
CA ARG A 192 20.60 -31.94 -3.15
C ARG A 192 20.43 -32.39 -4.60
N GLN A 193 20.29 -31.45 -5.53
CA GLN A 193 20.23 -31.72 -6.97
C GLN A 193 21.54 -32.31 -7.49
N GLU A 194 22.69 -31.75 -7.09
CA GLU A 194 24.03 -32.24 -7.47
C GLU A 194 24.22 -33.74 -7.11
N ARG A 195 23.87 -34.14 -5.88
CA ARG A 195 24.01 -35.54 -5.43
C ARG A 195 23.12 -36.56 -6.16
N LEU A 196 22.00 -36.12 -6.72
CA LEU A 196 21.11 -37.01 -7.46
C LEU A 196 21.61 -37.29 -8.88
N LYS A 197 22.40 -36.37 -9.45
CA LYS A 197 23.01 -36.54 -10.78
C LYS A 197 24.21 -37.49 -10.74
N GLU A 198 25.09 -37.33 -9.74
CA GLU A 198 26.25 -38.22 -9.51
C GLU A 198 25.83 -39.70 -9.47
N ASN A 199 24.77 -40.04 -8.74
CA ASN A 199 24.28 -41.43 -8.63
C ASN A 199 23.78 -42.01 -9.97
N LYS A 200 23.29 -41.18 -10.89
CA LYS A 200 22.78 -41.65 -12.19
C LYS A 200 23.92 -41.99 -13.15
N ILE A 201 24.99 -41.21 -13.19
CA ILE A 201 26.18 -41.52 -14.01
C ILE A 201 26.79 -42.86 -13.57
N ASP A 202 26.91 -43.08 -12.25
CA ASP A 202 27.39 -44.35 -11.70
C ASP A 202 26.52 -45.55 -12.14
N GLU A 203 25.20 -45.37 -12.23
CA GLU A 203 24.30 -46.41 -12.73
C GLU A 203 24.56 -46.72 -14.22
N TYR A 204 24.74 -45.70 -15.06
CA TYR A 204 25.07 -45.86 -16.48
C TYR A 204 26.41 -46.58 -16.69
N VAL A 205 27.45 -46.22 -15.92
CA VAL A 205 28.77 -46.89 -15.96
C VAL A 205 28.65 -48.38 -15.61
N ARG A 206 27.92 -48.71 -14.54
CA ARG A 206 27.69 -50.12 -14.14
C ARG A 206 26.97 -50.92 -15.23
N ARG A 207 26.00 -50.31 -15.91
CA ARG A 207 25.28 -50.95 -17.03
C ARG A 207 26.23 -51.24 -18.20
N VAL A 208 27.12 -50.32 -18.58
CA VAL A 208 28.13 -50.56 -19.63
C VAL A 208 29.07 -51.71 -19.26
N ILE A 209 29.55 -51.76 -18.02
CA ILE A 209 30.41 -52.86 -17.54
C ILE A 209 29.67 -54.21 -17.59
N SER A 210 28.36 -54.21 -17.33
CA SER A 210 27.56 -55.44 -17.43
C SER A 210 27.44 -55.96 -18.86
N ILE A 211 27.28 -55.06 -19.84
CA ILE A 211 27.28 -55.38 -21.27
C ILE A 211 28.67 -55.89 -21.68
N GLU A 212 29.75 -55.27 -21.19
CA GLU A 212 31.11 -55.75 -21.44
C GLU A 212 31.32 -57.18 -20.91
N ARG A 213 30.82 -57.49 -19.72
CA ARG A 213 30.91 -58.84 -19.15
C ARG A 213 30.13 -59.86 -19.98
N GLN A 214 28.93 -59.52 -20.45
CA GLN A 214 28.15 -60.39 -21.34
C GLN A 214 28.88 -60.64 -22.66
N GLN A 215 29.51 -59.60 -23.21
CA GLN A 215 30.33 -59.69 -24.42
C GLN A 215 31.57 -60.58 -24.27
N MET A 216 32.15 -60.68 -23.08
CA MET A 216 33.26 -61.60 -22.79
C MET A 216 32.80 -63.07 -22.69
N SER A 217 31.57 -63.34 -22.27
CA SER A 217 31.05 -64.72 -22.25
C SER A 217 30.77 -65.30 -23.63
N LEU A 218 30.69 -64.46 -24.67
CA LEU A 218 30.52 -64.85 -26.07
C LEU A 218 31.87 -65.11 -26.79
N ASP A 219 33.01 -65.02 -26.10
CA ASP A 219 34.33 -65.34 -26.68
C ASP A 219 34.61 -66.84 -26.84
N ALA A 220 33.76 -67.70 -26.27
CA ALA A 220 33.94 -69.14 -26.28
C ALA A 220 33.27 -69.81 -27.49
N GLY A 221 33.72 -69.44 -28.69
CA GLY A 221 33.62 -70.26 -29.90
C GLY A 221 32.22 -70.59 -30.43
N GLY A 222 31.43 -69.60 -30.84
CA GLY A 222 30.13 -69.85 -31.47
C GLY A 222 29.96 -69.27 -32.88
N GLY A 223 29.01 -69.90 -33.59
CA GLY A 223 28.66 -69.63 -34.98
C GLY A 223 27.68 -68.46 -35.15
N ILE A 224 26.84 -68.53 -36.18
CA ILE A 224 25.96 -67.43 -36.63
C ILE A 224 25.04 -66.88 -35.52
N GLU A 225 24.62 -67.69 -34.54
CA GLU A 225 23.79 -67.24 -33.40
C GLU A 225 24.49 -66.25 -32.47
N ASP A 226 25.83 -66.27 -32.38
CA ASP A 226 26.58 -65.30 -31.58
C ASP A 226 26.71 -63.95 -32.28
N LEU A 227 26.55 -63.91 -33.61
CA LEU A 227 26.51 -62.66 -34.38
C LEU A 227 25.26 -61.85 -34.03
N ASP A 228 24.09 -62.50 -33.95
CA ASP A 228 22.82 -61.84 -33.62
C ASP A 228 22.82 -61.32 -32.17
N LYS A 229 23.42 -62.07 -31.24
CA LYS A 229 23.58 -61.63 -29.84
C LYS A 229 24.55 -60.44 -29.72
N LEU A 230 25.66 -60.44 -30.47
CA LEU A 230 26.59 -59.30 -30.49
C LEU A 230 25.94 -58.04 -31.08
N GLN A 231 25.10 -58.20 -32.09
CA GLN A 231 24.33 -57.09 -32.66
C GLN A 231 23.31 -56.53 -31.66
N SER A 232 22.59 -57.40 -30.94
CA SER A 232 21.69 -56.97 -29.87
C SER A 232 22.40 -56.21 -28.74
N LEU A 233 23.61 -56.63 -28.36
CA LEU A 233 24.42 -55.90 -27.37
C LEU A 233 24.90 -54.53 -27.88
N GLN A 234 25.16 -54.41 -29.19
CA GLN A 234 25.49 -53.12 -29.82
C GLN A 234 24.30 -52.16 -29.80
N ASP A 235 23.11 -52.66 -30.08
CA ASP A 235 21.88 -51.86 -30.07
C ASP A 235 21.57 -51.37 -28.65
N GLN A 236 21.68 -52.25 -27.64
CA GLN A 236 21.53 -51.87 -26.22
C GLN A 236 22.55 -50.83 -25.77
N LEU A 237 23.81 -50.95 -26.21
CA LEU A 237 24.83 -49.94 -25.91
C LEU A 237 24.51 -48.59 -26.56
N THR A 238 23.94 -48.61 -27.76
CA THR A 238 23.55 -47.40 -28.49
C THR A 238 22.34 -46.72 -27.86
N GLU A 239 21.35 -47.49 -27.41
CA GLU A 239 20.20 -47.00 -26.65
C GLU A 239 20.63 -46.40 -25.32
N LEU A 240 21.47 -47.09 -24.55
CA LEU A 240 22.00 -46.59 -23.27
C LEU A 240 22.77 -45.28 -23.44
N ARG A 241 23.52 -45.14 -24.54
CA ARG A 241 24.20 -43.88 -24.89
C ARG A 241 23.18 -42.78 -25.15
N GLN A 242 22.13 -43.04 -25.93
CA GLN A 242 21.09 -42.05 -26.23
C GLN A 242 20.30 -41.63 -24.99
N GLU A 243 19.97 -42.56 -24.09
CA GLU A 243 19.33 -42.28 -22.80
C GLU A 243 20.19 -41.36 -21.93
N CYS A 244 21.48 -41.66 -21.82
CA CYS A 244 22.43 -40.81 -21.12
C CYS A 244 22.49 -39.41 -21.77
N PHE A 245 22.60 -39.29 -23.10
CA PHE A 245 22.56 -37.98 -23.75
C PHE A 245 21.28 -37.21 -23.44
N LYS A 246 20.11 -37.85 -23.45
CA LYS A 246 18.82 -37.20 -23.16
C LYS A 246 18.74 -36.70 -21.72
N ASP A 247 19.21 -37.49 -20.76
CA ASP A 247 19.19 -37.13 -19.33
C ASP A 247 20.11 -35.95 -18.99
N PHE A 248 21.17 -35.72 -19.79
CA PHE A 248 22.18 -34.69 -19.52
C PHE A 248 22.25 -33.55 -20.58
N SER A 249 21.38 -33.55 -21.61
CA SER A 249 21.36 -32.63 -22.78
C SER A 249 21.28 -31.12 -22.50
N GLY A 250 21.15 -30.69 -21.24
CA GLY A 250 20.92 -29.29 -20.86
C GLY A 250 22.17 -28.48 -20.50
N HIS A 251 23.34 -28.70 -21.13
CA HIS A 251 24.66 -28.08 -20.83
C HIS A 251 25.54 -28.74 -19.73
N ASN A 252 25.15 -29.85 -19.09
CA ASN A 252 25.92 -30.43 -17.97
C ASN A 252 26.72 -31.71 -18.29
N LEU A 253 26.80 -32.13 -19.56
CA LEU A 253 27.48 -33.39 -19.92
C LEU A 253 29.00 -33.36 -19.67
N GLN A 254 29.65 -32.21 -19.87
CA GLN A 254 31.11 -32.08 -19.74
C GLN A 254 31.57 -31.72 -18.32
N ASP A 255 30.68 -31.17 -17.48
CA ASP A 255 31.03 -30.71 -16.13
C ASP A 255 30.81 -31.79 -15.04
N GLU A 256 30.16 -32.92 -15.39
CA GLU A 256 29.89 -34.02 -14.47
C GLU A 256 31.07 -35.03 -14.43
N PRO A 257 31.71 -35.25 -13.27
CA PRO A 257 32.78 -36.24 -13.13
C PRO A 257 32.28 -37.64 -13.51
N GLY A 258 32.91 -38.28 -14.49
CA GLY A 258 32.60 -39.67 -14.89
C GLY A 258 31.85 -39.82 -16.21
N THR A 259 31.32 -38.72 -16.77
CA THR A 259 30.69 -38.76 -18.11
C THR A 259 31.70 -39.07 -19.21
N ASP A 260 32.92 -38.51 -19.11
CA ASP A 260 34.03 -38.84 -20.02
C ASP A 260 34.39 -40.33 -19.94
N CYS A 261 34.47 -40.88 -18.72
CA CYS A 261 34.73 -42.31 -18.50
C CYS A 261 33.64 -43.19 -19.12
N PHE A 262 32.36 -42.82 -18.96
CA PHE A 262 31.25 -43.53 -19.61
C PHE A 262 31.35 -43.50 -21.13
N LEU A 263 31.66 -42.34 -21.73
CA LEU A 263 31.78 -42.20 -23.19
C LEU A 263 32.97 -43.00 -23.74
N GLU A 264 34.11 -43.00 -23.03
CA GLU A 264 35.27 -43.82 -23.37
C GLU A 264 34.96 -45.31 -23.31
N LEU A 265 34.28 -45.78 -22.26
CA LEU A 265 33.84 -47.17 -22.13
C LEU A 265 32.89 -47.57 -23.26
N CYS A 266 31.92 -46.71 -23.60
CA CYS A 266 31.02 -46.95 -24.73
C CYS A 266 31.77 -47.04 -26.07
N ALA A 267 32.72 -46.13 -26.32
CA ALA A 267 33.50 -46.13 -27.55
C ALA A 267 34.39 -47.39 -27.66
N SER A 268 35.08 -47.74 -26.57
CA SER A 268 35.90 -48.95 -26.48
C SER A 268 35.09 -50.22 -26.69
N LEU A 269 33.94 -50.35 -26.01
CA LEU A 269 33.08 -51.51 -26.14
C LEU A 269 32.44 -51.62 -27.53
N SER A 270 32.02 -50.51 -28.13
CA SER A 270 31.51 -50.48 -29.50
C SER A 270 32.58 -50.91 -30.51
N ALA A 271 33.82 -50.44 -30.37
CA ALA A 271 34.93 -50.86 -31.22
C ALA A 271 35.24 -52.36 -31.07
N LYS A 272 35.19 -52.87 -29.82
CA LYS A 272 35.41 -54.30 -29.51
C LYS A 272 34.30 -55.18 -30.09
N LEU A 273 33.03 -54.78 -29.96
CA LEU A 273 31.88 -55.47 -30.55
C LEU A 273 31.97 -55.50 -32.07
N ASN A 274 32.22 -54.36 -32.72
CA ASN A 274 32.38 -54.26 -34.17
C ASN A 274 33.53 -55.14 -34.69
N SER A 275 34.69 -55.11 -34.02
CA SER A 275 35.83 -55.97 -34.37
C SER A 275 35.50 -57.47 -34.28
N LYS A 276 34.68 -57.89 -33.31
CA LYS A 276 34.24 -59.28 -33.18
C LYS A 276 33.22 -59.67 -34.24
N MET A 277 32.22 -58.83 -34.51
CA MET A 277 31.23 -59.07 -35.55
C MET A 277 31.90 -59.19 -36.94
N THR A 278 32.85 -58.31 -37.26
CA THR A 278 33.61 -58.39 -38.51
C THR A 278 34.40 -59.69 -38.60
N ARG A 279 35.06 -60.12 -37.52
CA ARG A 279 35.80 -61.40 -37.47
C ARG A 279 34.88 -62.61 -37.68
N LEU A 280 33.72 -62.65 -37.02
CA LEU A 280 32.78 -63.76 -37.16
C LEU A 280 32.16 -63.81 -38.56
N ARG A 281 31.85 -62.66 -39.17
CA ARG A 281 31.37 -62.58 -40.56
C ARG A 281 32.42 -63.09 -41.54
N LEU A 282 33.67 -62.65 -41.42
CA LEU A 282 34.77 -63.10 -42.28
C LEU A 282 35.03 -64.61 -42.13
N SER A 283 35.05 -65.11 -40.89
CA SER A 283 35.22 -66.55 -40.61
C SER A 283 34.07 -67.37 -41.20
N GLY A 284 32.82 -66.90 -41.09
CA GLY A 284 31.66 -67.55 -41.68
C GLY A 284 31.69 -67.57 -43.21
N GLU A 285 32.14 -66.50 -43.86
CA GLU A 285 32.33 -66.44 -45.31
C GLU A 285 33.46 -67.36 -45.79
N ILE A 286 34.58 -67.40 -45.09
CA ILE A 286 35.69 -68.33 -45.37
C ILE A 286 35.22 -69.78 -45.24
N GLN A 287 34.41 -70.11 -44.23
CA GLN A 287 33.88 -71.45 -44.02
C GLN A 287 32.84 -71.85 -45.08
N ARG A 288 32.05 -70.90 -45.59
CA ARG A 288 31.15 -71.11 -46.74
C ARG A 288 31.92 -71.33 -48.03
N LEU A 289 32.98 -70.56 -48.28
CA LEU A 289 33.87 -70.74 -49.43
C LEU A 289 34.58 -72.09 -49.39
N ALA A 290 35.06 -72.52 -48.22
CA ALA A 290 35.67 -73.84 -48.04
C ALA A 290 34.68 -74.98 -48.34
N LYS A 291 33.42 -74.88 -47.87
CA LYS A 291 32.37 -75.85 -48.19
C LYS A 291 31.96 -75.86 -49.67
N ALA A 292 31.97 -74.71 -50.34
CA ALA A 292 31.65 -74.63 -51.77
C ALA A 292 32.72 -75.33 -52.63
N ILE A 293 33.99 -75.26 -52.22
CA ILE A 293 35.11 -75.93 -52.90
C ILE A 293 35.11 -77.45 -52.63
N GLU A 294 34.66 -77.90 -51.45
CA GLU A 294 34.51 -79.33 -51.16
C GLU A 294 33.28 -79.98 -51.82
N GLY A 295 32.26 -79.21 -52.18
CA GLY A 295 31.05 -79.70 -52.89
C GLY A 295 31.22 -79.86 -54.40
N GLU A 296 32.35 -79.43 -54.97
CA GLU A 296 32.69 -79.55 -56.40
C GLU A 296 33.60 -80.76 -56.72
N LYS A 297 33.69 -81.75 -55.81
CA LYS A 297 34.39 -83.02 -56.03
C LYS A 297 33.49 -84.24 -55.95
#